data_AF-A0A2V8ZPS6-F1
#
_entry.id   AF-A0A2V8ZPS6-F1
#
_cell.length_a   1.000
_cell.length_b   1.000
_cell.length_c   1.000
_cell.angle_alpha   90.00
_cell.angle_beta   90.00
_cell.angle_gamma   90.00
#
_symmetry.space_group_name_H-M   'P 1'
#
loop_
_entity.id
_entity.type
_entity.pdbx_description
1 polymer ?
#
loop_
_entity_poly.entity_id
_entity_poly.type
_entity_poly.pdbx_seq_one_letter_code
_entity_poly.pdbx_strand_id
1 'polypeptide(L)'
;MRSITMVDALYDLIGGRQTVWAATDSFYRRVLADESVSHFFKTTDMGHLLARQSMFISMLLGGRVVYIYTGKDITAAHAQPREQGLNDTSLRCFSQALSRGARGSGRQG
;
A
#
# COMPACT_ATOMS: atom_id res chain seq x y z
N MET A 1 -2.62 0.25 -33.77
CA MET A 1 -1.76 0.88 -32.75
C MET A 1 -2.51 0.89 -31.43
N ARG A 2 -1.93 0.35 -30.35
CA ARG A 2 -2.50 0.50 -28.99
C ARG A 2 -2.16 1.91 -28.50
N SER A 3 -3.16 2.73 -28.22
CA SER A 3 -2.95 3.99 -27.50
C SER A 3 -2.52 3.67 -26.07
N ILE A 4 -1.28 4.03 -25.75
CA ILE A 4 -0.78 4.06 -24.37
C ILE A 4 -1.54 5.18 -23.67
N THR A 5 -2.38 4.81 -22.70
CA THR A 5 -3.09 5.78 -21.85
C THR A 5 -2.10 6.41 -20.87
N MET A 6 -2.25 7.70 -20.54
CA MET A 6 -1.35 8.46 -19.65
C MET A 6 -1.03 7.76 -18.32
N VAL A 7 -1.95 6.90 -17.86
CA VAL A 7 -1.84 6.11 -16.63
C VAL A 7 -0.90 4.90 -16.77
N ASP A 8 -0.88 4.20 -17.92
CA ASP A 8 0.14 3.17 -18.20
C ASP A 8 1.53 3.82 -18.19
N ALA A 9 1.64 5.01 -18.79
CA ALA A 9 2.87 5.79 -18.75
C ALA A 9 3.25 6.22 -17.32
N LEU A 10 2.31 6.52 -16.42
CA LEU A 10 2.61 6.86 -15.03
C LEU A 10 3.14 5.64 -14.25
N TYR A 11 2.51 4.48 -14.39
CA TYR A 11 2.97 3.25 -13.73
C TYR A 11 4.37 2.84 -14.21
N ASP A 12 4.64 2.91 -15.51
CA ASP A 12 5.99 2.68 -16.05
C ASP A 12 6.98 3.79 -15.62
N LEU A 13 6.55 5.06 -15.58
CA LEU A 13 7.39 6.20 -15.16
C LEU A 13 7.88 6.07 -13.72
N ILE A 14 7.06 5.57 -12.81
CA ILE A 14 7.46 5.33 -11.42
C ILE A 14 8.32 4.05 -11.27
N GLY A 15 8.64 3.34 -12.35
CA GLY A 15 9.45 2.11 -12.35
C GLY A 15 8.65 0.82 -12.18
N GLY A 16 7.33 0.87 -12.40
CA GLY A 16 6.47 -0.31 -12.51
C GLY A 16 6.42 -1.17 -11.24
N ARG A 17 6.26 -2.48 -11.45
CA ARG A 17 5.92 -3.44 -10.38
C ARG A 17 6.96 -3.46 -9.26
N GLN A 18 8.24 -3.44 -9.63
CA GLN A 18 9.33 -3.56 -8.68
C GLN A 18 9.40 -2.35 -7.74
N THR A 19 9.24 -1.14 -8.28
CA THR A 19 9.20 0.07 -7.45
C THR A 19 7.97 0.09 -6.55
N VAL A 20 6.79 -0.27 -7.06
CA VAL A 20 5.57 -0.35 -6.23
C VAL A 20 5.74 -1.36 -5.10
N TRP A 21 6.31 -2.53 -5.38
CA TRP A 21 6.60 -3.54 -4.36
C TRP A 21 7.58 -2.99 -3.29
N ALA A 22 8.70 -2.40 -3.72
CA ALA A 22 9.70 -1.86 -2.81
C ALA A 22 9.16 -0.71 -1.93
N ALA A 23 8.34 0.17 -2.51
CA ALA A 23 7.66 1.23 -1.78
C ALA A 23 6.66 0.66 -0.76
N THR A 24 5.91 -0.38 -1.13
CA THR A 24 4.95 -1.05 -0.24
C THR A 24 5.66 -1.79 0.90
N ASP A 25 6.78 -2.47 0.62
CA ASP A 25 7.62 -3.10 1.64
C ASP A 25 8.19 -2.07 2.63
N SER A 26 8.81 -1.00 2.11
CA SER A 26 9.34 0.07 2.97
C SER A 26 8.24 0.73 3.81
N PHE A 27 7.03 0.81 3.30
CA PHE A 27 5.89 1.34 4.04
C PHE A 27 5.53 0.43 5.21
N TYR A 28 5.33 -0.87 4.97
CA TYR A 28 4.95 -1.81 6.02
C TYR A 28 6.03 -1.99 7.09
N ARG A 29 7.32 -1.92 6.74
CA ARG A 29 8.40 -1.88 7.75
C ARG A 29 8.22 -0.75 8.76
N ARG A 30 7.75 0.42 8.30
CA ARG A 30 7.54 1.59 9.17
C ARG A 30 6.26 1.46 9.98
N VAL A 31 5.19 0.93 9.38
CA VAL A 31 3.94 0.63 10.11
C VAL A 31 4.20 -0.38 11.23
N LEU A 32 4.98 -1.43 10.98
CA LEU A 32 5.30 -2.43 11.98
C LEU A 32 6.27 -1.93 13.06
N ALA A 33 7.06 -0.89 12.78
CA ALA A 33 7.92 -0.24 13.76
C ALA A 33 7.15 0.73 14.68
N ASP A 34 5.91 1.08 14.36
CA ASP A 34 5.08 1.98 15.16
C ASP A 34 4.19 1.16 16.12
N GLU A 35 4.44 1.28 17.43
CA GLU A 35 3.70 0.56 18.48
C GLU A 35 2.20 0.87 18.49
N SER A 36 1.81 2.07 18.05
CA SER A 36 0.41 2.53 18.03
C SER A 36 -0.45 1.81 16.99
N VAL A 37 0.16 1.11 16.03
CA VAL A 37 -0.55 0.41 14.95
C VAL A 37 -0.07 -1.01 14.73
N SER A 38 1.18 -1.35 15.06
CA SER A 38 1.76 -2.68 14.86
C SER A 38 0.99 -3.80 15.55
N HIS A 39 0.32 -3.51 16.67
CA HIS A 39 -0.46 -4.49 17.41
C HIS A 39 -1.65 -5.06 16.62
N PHE A 40 -2.21 -4.33 15.65
CA PHE A 40 -3.26 -4.82 14.75
C PHE A 40 -2.75 -5.87 13.75
N PHE A 41 -1.44 -6.00 13.57
CA PHE A 41 -0.82 -6.88 12.58
C PHE A 41 -0.22 -8.16 13.17
N LYS A 42 -0.34 -8.38 14.48
CA LYS A 42 0.30 -9.52 15.18
C LYS A 42 -0.06 -10.90 14.64
N THR A 43 -1.28 -11.05 14.11
CA THR A 43 -1.79 -12.31 13.54
C THR A 43 -1.94 -12.25 12.02
N THR A 44 -1.45 -11.17 11.40
CA THR A 44 -1.61 -10.93 9.96
C THR A 44 -0.47 -11.55 9.19
N ASP A 45 -0.80 -12.30 8.13
CA ASP A 45 0.18 -12.72 7.14
C ASP A 45 0.65 -11.49 6.36
N MET A 46 1.81 -10.97 6.74
CA MET A 46 2.39 -9.77 6.14
C MET A 46 2.81 -9.99 4.69
N GLY A 47 3.21 -11.20 4.30
CA GLY A 47 3.55 -11.51 2.92
C GLY A 47 2.31 -11.43 2.02
N HIS A 48 1.21 -12.00 2.48
CA HIS A 48 -0.07 -11.92 1.79
C HIS A 48 -0.63 -10.49 1.76
N LEU A 49 -0.52 -9.75 2.87
CA LEU A 49 -0.97 -8.36 2.93
C LEU A 49 -0.17 -7.48 1.95
N LEU A 50 1.16 -7.62 1.93
CA LEU A 50 2.04 -6.86 1.06
C LEU A 50 1.78 -7.16 -0.41
N ALA A 51 1.58 -8.44 -0.77
CA ALA A 51 1.20 -8.84 -2.12
C ALA A 51 -0.12 -8.19 -2.56
N ARG A 52 -1.15 -8.24 -1.70
CA ARG A 52 -2.47 -7.65 -1.98
C ARG A 52 -2.40 -6.13 -2.14
N GLN A 53 -1.69 -5.44 -1.26
CA GLN A 53 -1.56 -3.98 -1.30
C GLN A 53 -0.73 -3.51 -2.49
N SER A 54 0.34 -4.22 -2.83
CA SER A 54 1.13 -3.94 -4.03
C SER A 54 0.30 -4.09 -5.30
N MET A 55 -0.55 -5.13 -5.37
CA MET A 55 -1.50 -5.31 -6.47
C MET A 55 -2.54 -4.19 -6.52
N PHE A 56 -3.11 -3.80 -5.38
CA PHE A 56 -4.08 -2.70 -5.30
C PHE A 56 -3.48 -1.37 -5.75
N ILE A 57 -2.28 -1.01 -5.28
CA ILE A 57 -1.57 0.21 -5.69
C ILE A 57 -1.21 0.16 -7.18
N SER A 58 -0.74 -0.99 -7.68
CA SER A 58 -0.45 -1.18 -9.11
C SER A 58 -1.71 -1.03 -9.96
N MET A 59 -2.86 -1.52 -9.49
CA MET A 59 -4.16 -1.34 -10.15
C MET A 59 -4.58 0.12 -10.19
N LEU A 60 -4.44 0.85 -9.07
CA LEU A 60 -4.76 2.28 -9.01
C LEU A 60 -3.89 3.12 -9.95
N LEU A 61 -2.60 2.79 -10.07
CA LEU A 61 -1.63 3.54 -10.86
C LEU A 61 -1.58 3.14 -12.33
N GLY A 62 -1.86 1.87 -12.65
CA GLY A 62 -1.85 1.32 -14.02
C GLY A 62 -3.21 1.37 -14.73
N GLY A 63 -4.29 1.73 -14.03
CA GLY A 63 -5.57 2.17 -14.60
C GLY A 63 -6.39 1.17 -15.45
N ARG A 64 -5.85 0.01 -15.82
CA ARG A 64 -6.61 -1.04 -16.51
C ARG A 64 -6.79 -2.24 -15.61
N VAL A 65 -8.07 -2.63 -15.48
CA VAL A 65 -8.61 -3.80 -14.78
C VAL A 65 -8.06 -5.10 -15.41
N VAL A 66 -6.76 -5.35 -15.26
CA VAL A 66 -6.10 -6.61 -15.64
C VAL A 66 -5.70 -7.40 -14.39
N TYR A 67 -5.72 -6.76 -13.22
CA TYR A 67 -5.64 -7.43 -11.93
C TYR A 67 -6.96 -7.23 -11.21
N ILE A 68 -7.81 -8.25 -11.23
CA ILE A 68 -8.99 -8.27 -10.36
C ILE A 68 -8.46 -8.37 -8.93
N TYR A 69 -8.56 -7.29 -8.16
CA TYR A 69 -8.37 -7.39 -6.72
C TYR A 69 -9.48 -8.27 -6.16
N THR A 70 -9.14 -9.49 -5.75
CA THR A 70 -10.06 -10.47 -5.13
C THR A 70 -10.01 -10.42 -3.60
N GLY A 71 -9.49 -9.33 -3.03
CA GLY A 71 -9.44 -9.16 -1.58
C GLY A 71 -10.80 -8.80 -1.00
N LYS A 72 -10.87 -8.85 0.34
CA LYS A 72 -12.06 -8.41 1.07
C LYS A 72 -12.36 -6.94 0.75
N ASP A 73 -13.64 -6.61 0.73
CA ASP A 73 -14.08 -5.22 0.76
C ASP A 73 -13.37 -4.47 1.90
N ILE A 74 -13.01 -3.20 1.66
CA ILE A 74 -12.20 -2.44 2.61
C ILE A 74 -12.93 -2.25 3.95
N THR A 75 -14.26 -2.13 3.95
CA THR A 75 -15.06 -2.04 5.17
C THR A 75 -15.00 -3.35 5.93
N ALA A 76 -15.17 -4.48 5.23
CA ALA A 76 -15.09 -5.81 5.82
C ALA A 76 -13.68 -6.15 6.34
N ALA A 77 -12.63 -5.71 5.64
CA ALA A 77 -11.23 -5.92 6.06
C ALA A 77 -10.88 -5.17 7.35
N HIS A 78 -11.52 -4.03 7.60
CA HIS A 78 -11.26 -3.18 8.77
C HIS A 78 -12.29 -3.32 9.90
N ALA A 79 -13.30 -4.19 9.76
CA ALA A 79 -14.34 -4.37 10.78
C ALA A 79 -13.78 -4.83 12.14
N GLN A 80 -13.02 -5.93 12.16
CA GLN A 80 -12.44 -6.48 13.39
C GLN A 80 -11.34 -5.57 13.98
N PRO A 81 -10.43 -4.96 13.19
CA PRO A 81 -9.53 -3.92 13.71
C PRO A 81 -10.25 -2.71 14.34
N ARG A 82 -11.40 -2.28 13.79
CA ARG A 82 -12.22 -1.20 14.37
C ARG A 82 -12.79 -1.57 15.74
N GLU A 83 -13.26 -2.81 15.90
CA GLU A 83 -13.68 -3.34 17.21
C GLU A 83 -12.52 -3.35 18.22
N GLN A 84 -11.28 -3.53 17.73
CA GLN A 84 -10.06 -3.46 18.53
C GLN A 84 -9.52 -2.04 18.76
N GLY A 85 -10.26 -1.00 18.34
CA GLY A 85 -9.91 0.39 18.59
C GLY A 85 -9.22 1.12 17.45
N LEU A 86 -9.18 0.55 16.23
CA LEU A 86 -8.71 1.26 15.04
C LEU A 86 -9.58 2.50 14.80
N ASN A 87 -9.00 3.69 14.95
CA ASN A 87 -9.69 4.98 14.86
C ASN A 87 -8.88 6.02 14.05
N ASP A 88 -9.39 7.25 13.96
CA ASP A 88 -8.78 8.33 13.15
C ASP A 88 -7.33 8.66 13.54
N THR A 89 -6.95 8.42 14.80
CA THR A 89 -5.57 8.59 15.25
C THR A 89 -4.67 7.54 14.61
N SER A 90 -5.10 6.27 14.59
CA SER A 90 -4.40 5.18 13.91
C SER A 90 -4.29 5.44 12.40
N LEU A 91 -5.36 5.96 11.78
CA LEU A 91 -5.37 6.33 10.37
C LEU A 91 -4.42 7.50 10.07
N ARG A 92 -4.33 8.47 10.98
CA ARG A 92 -3.37 9.59 10.89
C ARG A 92 -1.94 9.12 11.00
N CYS A 93 -1.61 8.25 11.97
CA CYS A 93 -0.27 7.64 12.10
C CYS A 93 0.11 6.87 10.84
N PHE A 94 -0.79 6.04 10.32
CA PHE A 94 -0.62 5.30 9.07
C PHE A 94 -0.34 6.25 7.88
N SER A 95 -1.12 7.33 7.76
CA SER A 95 -0.95 8.35 6.71
C SER A 95 0.37 9.12 6.84
N GLN A 96 0.83 9.35 8.05
CA GLN A 96 2.12 9.99 8.30
C GLN A 96 3.29 9.07 7.93
N ALA A 97 3.16 7.76 8.20
CA ALA A 97 4.14 6.75 7.78
C ALA A 97 4.28 6.71 6.24
N LEU A 98 3.17 6.83 5.50
CA LEU A 98 3.18 6.97 4.03
C LEU A 98 3.91 8.26 3.59
N SER A 99 3.57 9.41 4.18
CA SER A 99 4.14 10.72 3.80
C SER A 99 5.63 10.86 4.11
N ARG A 100 6.14 10.16 5.12
CA ARG A 100 7.58 10.06 5.41
C ARG A 100 8.31 9.13 4.43
N GLY A 101 7.59 8.22 3.76
CA GLY A 101 8.09 7.34 2.70
C GLY A 101 8.46 8.10 1.42
N ALA A 102 7.56 8.96 0.96
CA ALA A 102 7.71 9.70 -0.29
C ALA A 102 8.91 10.66 -0.31
N ARG A 103 9.32 11.20 0.84
CA ARG A 103 10.47 12.12 0.96
C ARG A 103 11.84 11.41 1.00
N GLY A 104 11.87 10.08 1.11
CA GLY A 104 13.10 9.29 1.13
C GLY A 104 13.49 8.69 -0.23
N SER A 105 12.67 8.88 -1.28
CA SER A 105 12.92 8.35 -2.63
C SER A 105 13.54 9.40 -3.58
N GLY A 106 13.94 10.56 -3.05
CA GLY A 106 14.71 11.57 -3.77
C GLY A 106 16.19 11.46 -3.41
N ARG A 107 17.00 11.03 -4.39
CA ARG A 107 18.47 10.86 -4.38
C ARG A 107 19.02 9.70 -3.56
N GLN A 108 19.70 8.80 -4.26
CA GLN A 108 21.16 8.64 -4.18
C GLN A 108 21.65 7.89 -5.44
N GLY A 109 22.68 8.43 -6.10
CA GLY A 109 23.41 7.79 -7.22
C GLY A 109 23.08 8.34 -8.59
#